data_AF-A0A9E0CVS0-F1
#
_entry.id   AF-A0A9E0CVS0-F1
#
_cell.length_a   1.000
_cell.length_b   1.000
_cell.length_c   1.000
_cell.angle_alpha   90.00
_cell.angle_beta   90.00
_cell.angle_gamma   90.00
#
_symmetry.space_group_name_H-M   'P 1'
#
loop_
_entity.id
_entity.type
_entity.pdbx_description
1 polymer ?
#
loop_
_entity_poly.entity_id
_entity_poly.type
_entity_poly.pdbx_seq_one_letter_code
_entity_poly.pdbx_strand_id
1 'polypeptide(L)' 'MKIKMPAQAAKVIQTLEQHGFEAYIVGGCVRDSILGRTPGDWDITT' A
#
# COMPACT_ATOMS: atom_id res chain seq x y z
N MET A 1 -14.35 2.70 -1.47
CA MET A 1 -13.49 3.45 -0.51
C MET A 1 -12.16 3.75 -1.20
N LYS A 2 -11.53 4.90 -0.95
CA LYS A 2 -10.18 5.21 -1.47
C LYS A 2 -9.22 5.39 -0.30
N ILE A 3 -8.13 4.62 -0.26
CA ILE A 3 -7.05 4.77 0.73
C ILE A 3 -6.01 5.74 0.17
N LYS A 4 -5.61 6.76 0.94
CA LYS A 4 -4.48 7.61 0.59
C LYS A 4 -3.20 6.98 1.13
N MET A 5 -2.29 6.64 0.23
CA MET A 5 -0.96 6.12 0.56
C MET A 5 0.14 7.13 0.19
N PRO A 6 1.32 7.06 0.82
CA PRO A 6 2.50 7.83 0.41
C PRO A 6 2.92 7.52 -1.02
N ALA A 7 3.50 8.52 -1.70
CA ALA A 7 3.98 8.37 -3.07
C ALA A 7 5.07 7.28 -3.21
N GLN A 8 5.85 7.07 -2.15
CA GLN A 8 6.89 6.04 -2.11
C GLN A 8 6.29 4.62 -2.19
N ALA A 9 5.22 4.34 -1.43
CA ALA A 9 4.53 3.05 -1.49
C ALA A 9 3.90 2.81 -2.87
N ALA A 10 3.26 3.84 -3.44
CA ALA A 10 2.69 3.77 -4.78
C ALA A 10 3.77 3.48 -5.85
N LYS A 11 4.95 4.10 -5.72
CA LYS A 11 6.08 3.85 -6.63
C LYS A 11 6.57 2.40 -6.57
N VAL A 12 6.62 1.79 -5.39
CA VAL A 12 7.02 0.38 -5.24
C VAL A 12 6.01 -0.54 -5.93
N ILE A 13 4.71 -0.34 -5.67
CA ILE A 13 3.64 -1.11 -6.34
C ILE A 13 3.76 -0.99 -7.86
N GLN A 14 3.83 0.24 -8.37
CA GLN A 14 3.93 0.47 -9.81
C GLN A 14 5.18 -0.19 -10.41
N THR A 15 6.30 -0.20 -9.69
CA THR A 15 7.53 -0.86 -10.15
C THR A 15 7.35 -2.37 -10.23
N LEU A 16 6.72 -2.99 -9.22
CA LEU A 16 6.44 -4.43 -9.22
C LEU A 16 5.49 -4.81 -10.36
N GLU A 17 4.40 -4.06 -10.52
CA GLU A 17 3.41 -4.25 -11.60
C GLU A 17 4.04 -4.11 -13.00
N GLN A 18 4.94 -3.15 -13.19
CA GLN A 18 5.68 -2.98 -14.44
C GLN A 18 6.58 -4.18 -14.80
N HIS A 19 7.00 -4.97 -13.81
CA HIS A 19 7.78 -6.18 -14.00
C HIS A 19 6.91 -7.45 -14.04
N GLY A 20 5.58 -7.31 -14.07
CA GLY A 20 4.64 -8.42 -14.20
C GLY A 20 4.26 -9.10 -12.88
N PHE A 21 4.60 -8.49 -11.74
CA PHE A 21 4.17 -8.96 -10.43
C PHE A 21 2.85 -8.30 -10.03
N GLU A 22 1.94 -9.04 -9.41
CA GLU A 22 0.86 -8.41 -8.67
C GLU A 22 1.43 -7.82 -7.38
N ALA A 23 0.96 -6.64 -6.95
CA ALA A 23 1.47 -6.03 -5.73
C ALA A 23 0.35 -5.32 -4.95
N TYR A 24 0.32 -5.53 -3.65
CA TYR A 24 -0.77 -5.07 -2.79
C TYR A 24 -0.26 -4.51 -1.47
N ILE A 25 -0.90 -3.43 -0.98
CA ILE A 25 -0.75 -3.04 0.43
C ILE A 25 -1.50 -4.03 1.32
N VAL A 26 -0.89 -4.43 2.43
CA VAL A 26 -1.46 -5.40 3.37
C VAL A 26 -1.22 -4.99 4.82
N GLY A 27 -1.69 -5.80 5.76
CA GLY A 27 -1.35 -5.64 7.17
C GLY A 27 -2.03 -4.46 7.86
N GLY A 28 -1.32 -3.89 8.85
CA GLY A 28 -1.85 -2.86 9.73
C GLY A 28 -2.23 -1.57 9.00
N CYS A 29 -1.48 -1.21 7.95
CA CYS A 29 -1.70 0.01 7.19
C CYS A 29 -3.07 0.04 6.50
N VAL A 30 -3.59 -1.12 6.08
CA VAL A 30 -4.92 -1.25 5.48
C VAL A 30 -6.01 -1.07 6.54
N ARG A 31 -5.88 -1.76 7.67
CA ARG A 31 -6.81 -1.64 8.80
C ARG A 31 -6.90 -0.20 9.28
N ASP A 32 -5.76 0.43 9.52
CA ASP A 32 -5.70 1.78 10.08
C ASP A 32 -6.29 2.79 9.09
N SER A 33 -6.03 2.63 7.79
CA SER A 33 -6.65 3.43 6.73
C SER A 33 -8.18 3.28 6.68
N ILE A 34 -8.70 2.06 6.83
CA ILE A 34 -10.15 1.79 6.89
C ILE A 34 -10.79 2.45 8.12
N LEU A 35 -10.09 2.44 9.26
CA LEU A 35 -10.52 3.07 10.51
C LEU A 35 -10.32 4.59 10.54
N GLY A 36 -9.80 5.21 9.46
CA GLY A 36 -9.51 6.64 9.40
C GLY A 36 -8.33 7.08 10.26
N ARG A 37 -7.46 6.15 10.65
CA ARG A 37 -6.20 6.40 11.38
C ARG A 37 -5.06 6.52 10.39
N THR A 38 -4.00 7.25 10.77
CA THR A 38 -2.78 7.34 9.96
C THR A 38 -1.90 6.11 10.22
N PRO A 39 -1.57 5.29 9.20
CA PRO A 39 -0.61 4.20 9.33
C PRO A 39 0.79 4.70 9.75
N GLY A 40 1.48 3.96 10.60
CA GLY A 40 2.88 4.24 10.97
C GLY A 40 3.90 3.72 9.95
N ASP A 41 3.56 2.60 9.31
CA ASP A 41 4.33 1.90 8.28
C ASP A 41 3.41 1.43 7.14
N TRP A 42 4.02 0.92 6.07
CA TRP A 42 3.34 0.44 4.87
C TRP A 42 3.94 -0.88 4.42
N ASP A 43 3.19 -1.96 4.60
CA ASP A 43 3.58 -3.31 4.17
C ASP A 43 3.08 -3.59 2.75
N ILE A 44 3.95 -4.11 1.90
CA ILE A 44 3.64 -4.49 0.52
C ILE A 44 3.97 -5.98 0.33
N THR A 45 3.05 -6.73 -0.28
CA THR A 45 3.27 -8.11 -0.73
C THR A 45 3.18 -8.18 -2.25
N THR A 46 3.89 -9.16 -2.82
CA THR A 46 3.64 -9.70 -4.16
C THR A 46 2.91 -11.03 -4.09
#